data_AF-A0A1V5ZX09-F1
#
_entry.id   AF-A0A1V5ZX09-F1
#
_cell.length_a   1.000
_cell.length_b   1.000
_cell.length_c   1.000
_cell.angle_alpha   90.00
_cell.angle_beta   90.00
_cell.angle_gamma   90.00
#
_symmetry.space_group_name_H-M   'P 1'
#
loop_
_entity.id
_entity.type
_entity.pdbx_description
1 polymer ?
#
loop_
_entity_poly.entity_id
_entity_poly.type
_entity_poly.pdbx_seq_one_letter_code
_entity_poly.pdbx_strand_id
1 'polypeptide(L)'
;MSENSFKEKIKREDFYYIEDTLVFQWGFEKISPKEIQKEIENLKSPRSTKGREVGFRYTVNGLEVVVWTTWLLKENKARESDSGWVIIRDAIRKNILYSSHPLHRTKNFAKNLLSQAWIAQWRIQHRPHCPECGKFMVIARGKGMKSRYWKCSNYRDHKTGKSVCRDWDFNLSPKAKAYLRRLRKKRRKYRDKRKKELKPNYVALKKRKKWEQKK
;
A
#
# COMPACT_ATOMS: atom_id res chain seq x y z
N MET A 1 -4.38 -32.34 14.43
CA MET A 1 -4.84 -31.07 15.04
C MET A 1 -5.29 -30.13 13.94
N SER A 2 -6.59 -30.10 13.66
CA SER A 2 -7.20 -29.22 12.67
C SER A 2 -7.17 -27.77 13.18
N GLU A 3 -6.37 -26.92 12.55
CA GLU A 3 -6.44 -25.47 12.76
C GLU A 3 -7.77 -24.96 12.20
N ASN A 4 -8.81 -24.98 13.03
CA ASN A 4 -10.00 -24.16 12.84
C ASN A 4 -9.59 -22.68 13.01
N SER A 5 -8.96 -22.15 11.97
CA SER A 5 -8.73 -20.72 11.80
C SER A 5 -10.09 -20.06 11.73
N PHE A 6 -10.55 -19.51 12.87
CA PHE A 6 -11.63 -18.54 12.93
C PHE A 6 -11.31 -17.39 11.96
N LYS A 7 -11.74 -17.52 10.70
CA LYS A 7 -11.78 -16.41 9.75
C LYS A 7 -12.98 -15.57 10.14
N GLU A 8 -12.79 -14.73 11.16
CA GLU A 8 -13.78 -13.72 11.50
C GLU A 8 -14.01 -12.86 10.26
N LYS A 9 -15.18 -13.03 9.65
CA LYS A 9 -15.57 -12.31 8.44
C LYS A 9 -15.76 -10.85 8.85
N ILE A 10 -14.96 -9.93 8.28
CA ILE A 10 -15.25 -8.48 8.25
C ILE A 10 -16.75 -8.33 8.07
N LYS A 11 -17.42 -7.71 9.04
CA LYS A 11 -18.85 -7.50 8.99
C LYS A 11 -19.16 -6.27 8.15
N ARG A 12 -20.43 -6.06 7.82
CA ARG A 12 -20.86 -4.91 7.03
C ARG A 12 -20.54 -3.59 7.75
N GLU A 13 -20.62 -3.59 9.07
CA GLU A 13 -20.32 -2.45 9.93
C GLU A 13 -18.84 -2.05 9.86
N ASP A 14 -17.92 -3.03 9.78
CA ASP A 14 -16.50 -2.75 9.61
C ASP A 14 -16.23 -2.06 8.26
N PHE A 15 -16.95 -2.45 7.20
CA PHE A 15 -16.82 -1.82 5.89
C PHE A 15 -17.33 -0.37 5.93
N TYR A 16 -18.50 -0.12 6.52
CA TYR A 16 -19.01 1.23 6.67
C TYR A 16 -18.08 2.10 7.49
N TYR A 17 -17.53 1.58 8.59
CA TYR A 17 -16.53 2.31 9.37
C TYR A 17 -15.29 2.68 8.54
N ILE A 18 -14.80 1.77 7.68
CA ILE A 18 -13.69 2.06 6.77
C ILE A 18 -14.08 3.13 5.75
N GLU A 19 -15.23 2.98 5.10
CA GLU A 19 -15.73 3.90 4.08
C GLU A 19 -15.92 5.29 4.67
N ASP A 20 -16.59 5.39 5.81
CA ASP A 20 -16.90 6.64 6.49
C ASP A 20 -15.63 7.39 6.89
N THR A 21 -14.67 6.66 7.47
CA THR A 21 -13.35 7.22 7.84
C THR A 21 -12.58 7.70 6.61
N LEU A 22 -12.50 6.88 5.55
CA LEU A 22 -11.72 7.23 4.37
C LEU A 22 -12.33 8.43 3.63
N VAL A 23 -13.65 8.41 3.40
CA VAL A 23 -14.33 9.40 2.57
C VAL A 23 -14.54 10.69 3.35
N PHE A 24 -15.28 10.65 4.45
CA PHE A 24 -15.75 11.87 5.11
C PHE A 24 -14.70 12.50 6.02
N GLN A 25 -13.84 11.70 6.67
CA GLN A 25 -12.83 12.25 7.57
C GLN A 25 -11.52 12.56 6.86
N TRP A 26 -11.11 11.73 5.90
CA TRP A 26 -9.78 11.82 5.29
C TRP A 26 -9.80 12.26 3.82
N GLY A 27 -10.98 12.51 3.23
CA GLY A 27 -11.11 13.07 1.88
C GLY A 27 -10.70 12.13 0.76
N PHE A 28 -10.76 10.81 0.98
CA PHE A 28 -10.59 9.85 -0.10
C PHE A 28 -11.83 9.82 -1.00
N GLU A 29 -11.62 9.63 -2.29
CA GLU A 29 -12.68 9.36 -3.25
C GLU A 29 -12.88 7.86 -3.41
N LYS A 30 -14.13 7.41 -3.47
CA LYS A 30 -14.45 6.03 -3.83
C LYS A 30 -14.17 5.82 -5.31
N ILE A 31 -13.38 4.80 -5.65
CA ILE A 31 -13.08 4.47 -7.04
C ILE A 31 -14.33 3.86 -7.68
N SER A 32 -14.79 4.46 -8.77
CA SER A 32 -15.99 3.99 -9.45
C SER A 32 -15.75 2.63 -10.12
N PRO A 33 -16.79 1.78 -10.23
CA PRO A 33 -16.67 0.53 -10.96
C PRO A 33 -16.19 0.70 -12.42
N LYS A 34 -16.46 1.86 -13.05
CA LYS A 34 -16.03 2.19 -14.42
C LYS A 34 -14.51 2.45 -14.48
N GLU A 35 -13.95 3.16 -13.50
CA GLU A 35 -12.50 3.41 -13.44
C GLU A 35 -11.71 2.14 -13.18
N ILE A 36 -12.20 1.27 -12.28
CA ILE A 36 -11.61 -0.05 -12.04
C ILE A 36 -11.58 -0.86 -13.34
N GLN A 37 -12.68 -0.81 -14.09
CA GLN A 37 -12.80 -1.51 -15.37
C GLN A 37 -11.76 -0.98 -16.38
N LYS A 38 -11.62 0.34 -16.53
CA LYS A 38 -10.63 0.97 -17.41
C LYS A 38 -9.18 0.65 -17.00
N GLU A 39 -8.89 0.58 -15.69
CA GLU A 39 -7.56 0.19 -15.21
C GLU A 39 -7.23 -1.28 -15.51
N ILE A 40 -8.21 -2.18 -15.37
CA ILE A 40 -8.03 -3.63 -15.61
C ILE A 40 -8.09 -3.96 -17.11
N GLU A 41 -8.89 -3.26 -17.92
CA GLU A 41 -8.96 -3.51 -19.36
C GLU A 41 -7.58 -3.41 -20.01
N ASN A 42 -6.75 -2.49 -19.52
CA ASN A 42 -5.39 -2.25 -19.97
C ASN A 42 -4.34 -3.21 -19.37
N LEU A 43 -4.73 -4.09 -18.43
CA LEU A 43 -3.82 -4.98 -17.70
C LEU A 43 -4.30 -6.45 -17.69
N LYS A 44 -3.42 -7.38 -18.04
CA LYS A 44 -3.69 -8.82 -17.94
C LYS A 44 -3.64 -9.26 -16.47
N SER A 45 -4.80 -9.51 -15.87
CA SER A 45 -4.89 -9.91 -14.46
C SER A 45 -4.28 -11.28 -14.21
N PRO A 46 -3.38 -11.42 -13.21
CA PRO A 46 -2.78 -12.72 -12.87
C PRO A 46 -3.76 -13.70 -12.20
N ARG A 47 -5.03 -13.32 -11.95
CA ARG A 47 -6.12 -14.17 -11.41
C ARG A 47 -7.49 -13.74 -11.94
N SER A 48 -8.48 -14.65 -11.93
CA SER A 48 -9.87 -14.31 -12.30
C SER A 48 -10.49 -13.34 -11.28
N THR A 49 -11.05 -12.24 -11.77
CA THR A 49 -11.69 -11.19 -10.98
C THR A 49 -13.18 -11.48 -10.83
N LYS A 50 -13.57 -12.51 -10.08
CA LYS A 50 -14.99 -12.73 -9.74
C LYS A 50 -15.45 -11.75 -8.65
N GLY A 51 -16.07 -10.64 -9.05
CA GLY A 51 -16.52 -9.55 -8.18
C GLY A 51 -15.50 -8.41 -8.11
N ARG A 52 -15.98 -7.16 -8.00
CA ARG A 52 -15.12 -5.96 -7.93
C ARG A 52 -14.96 -5.52 -6.48
N GLU A 53 -13.73 -5.46 -6.01
CA GLU A 53 -13.41 -4.92 -4.70
C GLU A 53 -13.65 -3.41 -4.68
N VAL A 54 -14.13 -2.88 -3.55
CA VAL A 54 -14.22 -1.44 -3.36
C VAL A 54 -12.82 -0.88 -3.11
N GLY A 55 -12.45 0.10 -3.93
CA GLY A 55 -11.22 0.87 -3.79
C GLY A 55 -11.52 2.32 -3.42
N PHE A 56 -10.56 2.94 -2.74
CA PHE A 56 -10.58 4.36 -2.40
C PHE A 56 -9.26 4.99 -2.83
N ARG A 57 -9.28 6.22 -3.33
CA ARG A 57 -8.08 6.95 -3.76
C ARG A 57 -7.97 8.31 -3.09
N TYR A 58 -6.74 8.79 -2.91
CA TYR A 58 -6.45 10.14 -2.47
C TYR A 58 -5.24 10.66 -3.25
N THR A 59 -5.37 11.82 -3.88
CA THR A 59 -4.35 12.38 -4.79
C THR A 59 -3.83 13.71 -4.26
N VAL A 60 -2.51 13.84 -4.11
CA VAL A 60 -1.86 15.12 -3.76
C VAL A 60 -0.38 15.08 -4.18
N ASN A 61 0.20 16.25 -4.47
CA ASN A 61 1.64 16.39 -4.78
C ASN A 61 2.14 15.43 -5.90
N GLY A 62 1.31 15.21 -6.92
CA GLY A 62 1.62 14.31 -8.05
C GLY A 62 1.64 12.81 -7.71
N LEU A 63 1.20 12.43 -6.51
CA LEU A 63 1.12 11.05 -6.05
C LEU A 63 -0.32 10.69 -5.68
N GLU A 64 -0.63 9.40 -5.75
CA GLU A 64 -1.94 8.86 -5.41
C GLU A 64 -1.79 7.69 -4.45
N VAL A 65 -2.52 7.74 -3.33
CA VAL A 65 -2.70 6.61 -2.42
C VAL A 65 -3.95 5.88 -2.85
N VAL A 66 -3.86 4.56 -3.02
CA VAL A 66 -5.04 3.71 -3.28
C VAL A 66 -5.16 2.64 -2.21
N VAL A 67 -6.38 2.49 -1.68
CA VAL A 67 -6.75 1.56 -0.61
C VAL A 67 -7.77 0.57 -1.15
N TRP A 68 -7.48 -0.73 -1.05
CA TRP A 68 -8.38 -1.82 -1.45
C TRP A 68 -8.87 -2.57 -0.21
N THR A 69 -10.19 -2.67 -0.03
CA THR A 69 -10.82 -3.14 1.23
C THR A 69 -11.27 -4.61 1.23
N THR A 70 -11.11 -5.35 0.14
CA THR A 70 -11.65 -6.72 -0.09
C THR A 70 -13.18 -6.85 -0.14
N TRP A 71 -13.91 -5.74 0.04
CA TRP A 71 -15.37 -5.73 0.04
C TRP A 71 -15.93 -5.80 -1.38
N LEU A 72 -16.85 -6.75 -1.64
CA LEU A 72 -17.52 -6.88 -2.93
C LEU A 72 -18.88 -6.17 -2.83
N LEU A 73 -18.96 -4.98 -3.43
CA LEU A 73 -20.12 -4.10 -3.28
C LEU A 73 -21.44 -4.78 -3.71
N LYS A 74 -21.41 -5.47 -4.85
CA LYS A 74 -22.60 -6.15 -5.40
C LYS A 74 -23.08 -7.32 -4.55
N GLU A 75 -22.15 -8.04 -3.93
CA GLU A 75 -22.44 -9.24 -3.15
C GLU A 75 -22.64 -8.91 -1.66
N ASN A 76 -22.50 -7.64 -1.28
CA ASN A 76 -22.57 -7.12 0.09
C ASN A 76 -21.81 -7.98 1.11
N LYS A 77 -20.66 -8.50 0.69
CA LYS A 77 -19.79 -9.36 1.51
C LYS A 77 -18.34 -9.13 1.13
N ALA A 78 -17.44 -9.33 2.07
CA ALA A 78 -16.02 -9.34 1.74
C ALA A 78 -15.56 -10.72 1.23
N ARG A 79 -14.64 -10.70 0.27
CA ARG A 79 -14.13 -11.88 -0.41
C ARG A 79 -13.36 -12.81 0.53
N GLU A 80 -13.51 -14.13 0.36
CA GLU A 80 -13.03 -15.15 1.30
C GLU A 80 -11.50 -15.36 1.34
N SER A 81 -10.81 -15.02 0.25
CA SER A 81 -9.41 -15.35 0.02
C SER A 81 -8.50 -14.15 -0.27
N ASP A 82 -9.06 -12.94 -0.33
CA ASP A 82 -8.28 -11.73 -0.62
C ASP A 82 -7.84 -10.99 0.63
N SER A 83 -6.80 -10.17 0.43
CA SER A 83 -6.18 -9.34 1.45
C SER A 83 -6.36 -7.89 1.07
N GLY A 84 -6.47 -7.00 2.06
CA GLY A 84 -6.47 -5.57 1.80
C GLY A 84 -5.08 -5.08 1.40
N TRP A 85 -5.04 -4.01 0.61
CA TRP A 85 -3.80 -3.39 0.14
C TRP A 85 -3.85 -1.88 0.26
N VAL A 86 -2.71 -1.29 0.54
CA VAL A 86 -2.49 0.16 0.42
C VAL A 86 -1.30 0.35 -0.49
N ILE A 87 -1.47 1.11 -1.56
CA ILE A 87 -0.40 1.40 -2.53
C ILE A 87 -0.21 2.90 -2.67
N ILE A 88 1.00 3.29 -3.06
CA ILE A 88 1.30 4.64 -3.55
C ILE A 88 1.74 4.49 -5.00
N ARG A 89 1.12 5.25 -5.90
CA ARG A 89 1.46 5.30 -7.32
C ARG A 89 1.64 6.75 -7.77
N ASP A 90 2.29 6.92 -8.91
CA ASP A 90 2.31 8.20 -9.61
C ASP A 90 0.89 8.55 -10.07
N ALA A 91 0.46 9.80 -9.86
CA ALA A 91 -0.90 10.21 -10.19
C ALA A 91 -1.16 10.22 -11.72
N ILE A 92 -0.12 10.45 -12.53
CA ILE A 92 -0.23 10.59 -14.00
C ILE A 92 0.08 9.25 -14.66
N ARG A 93 1.28 8.71 -14.40
CA ARG A 93 1.79 7.48 -15.06
C ARG A 93 1.19 6.20 -14.48
N LYS A 94 0.48 6.29 -13.35
CA LYS A 94 -0.17 5.18 -12.63
C LYS A 94 0.76 4.02 -12.24
N ASN A 95 2.08 4.20 -12.32
CA ASN A 95 3.06 3.19 -11.93
C ASN A 95 3.13 3.05 -10.41
N ILE A 96 3.05 1.80 -9.92
CA ILE A 96 3.10 1.51 -8.47
C ILE A 96 4.52 1.74 -7.95
N LEU A 97 4.67 2.73 -7.08
CA LEU A 97 5.93 3.11 -6.44
C LEU A 97 6.14 2.35 -5.12
N TYR A 98 5.06 2.14 -4.37
CA TYR A 98 5.05 1.44 -3.10
C TYR A 98 3.80 0.57 -2.95
N SER A 99 3.95 -0.58 -2.29
CA SER A 99 2.84 -1.40 -1.82
C SER A 99 3.08 -1.88 -0.40
N SER A 100 2.06 -1.72 0.44
CA SER A 100 2.04 -2.28 1.78
C SER A 100 2.13 -3.82 1.72
N HIS A 101 2.39 -4.45 2.86
CA HIS A 101 2.19 -5.90 2.95
C HIS A 101 0.70 -6.21 2.91
N PRO A 102 0.28 -7.32 2.27
CA PRO A 102 -1.11 -7.75 2.31
C PRO A 102 -1.62 -7.76 3.75
N LEU A 103 -2.80 -7.18 3.94
CA LEU A 103 -3.48 -7.13 5.21
C LEU A 103 -4.51 -8.25 5.24
N HIS A 104 -4.25 -9.26 6.07
CA HIS A 104 -5.16 -10.40 6.21
C HIS A 104 -6.37 -10.02 7.06
N ARG A 105 -7.52 -10.60 6.70
CA ARG A 105 -8.79 -10.45 7.43
C ARG A 105 -8.67 -11.11 8.80
N THR A 106 -8.43 -10.27 9.80
CA THR A 106 -8.37 -10.60 11.22
C THR A 106 -9.25 -9.59 11.95
N LYS A 107 -9.55 -9.78 13.23
CA LYS A 107 -10.28 -8.79 14.06
C LYS A 107 -9.73 -7.36 14.03
N ASN A 108 -8.45 -7.19 13.65
CA ASN A 108 -7.80 -5.88 13.53
C ASN A 108 -7.69 -5.39 12.08
N PHE A 109 -8.42 -5.97 11.14
CA PHE A 109 -8.28 -5.65 9.72
C PHE A 109 -8.58 -4.18 9.43
N ALA A 110 -9.76 -3.68 9.81
CA ALA A 110 -10.17 -2.29 9.58
C ALA A 110 -9.14 -1.31 10.16
N LYS A 111 -8.80 -1.49 11.45
CA LYS A 111 -7.78 -0.69 12.13
C LYS A 111 -6.42 -0.71 11.42
N ASN A 112 -5.95 -1.88 10.97
CA ASN A 112 -4.67 -1.98 10.28
C ASN A 112 -4.71 -1.36 8.88
N LEU A 113 -5.83 -1.50 8.16
CA LEU A 113 -6.02 -0.91 6.85
C LEU A 113 -6.02 0.61 6.94
N LEU A 114 -6.83 1.16 7.82
CA LEU A 114 -6.91 2.59 8.10
C LEU A 114 -5.57 3.15 8.59
N SER A 115 -4.87 2.45 9.49
CA SER A 115 -3.53 2.88 9.93
C SER A 115 -2.52 2.92 8.78
N GLN A 116 -2.54 1.94 7.87
CA GLN A 116 -1.65 1.95 6.70
C GLN A 116 -2.05 3.02 5.68
N ALA A 117 -3.35 3.23 5.47
CA ALA A 117 -3.90 4.25 4.57
C ALA A 117 -3.51 5.65 5.04
N TRP A 118 -3.75 5.97 6.32
CA TRP A 118 -3.38 7.23 6.92
C TRP A 118 -1.86 7.50 6.84
N ILE A 119 -1.02 6.51 7.14
CA ILE A 119 0.43 6.67 7.01
C ILE A 119 0.84 6.92 5.55
N ALA A 120 0.20 6.25 4.59
CA ALA A 120 0.50 6.44 3.17
C ALA A 120 0.05 7.83 2.70
N GLN A 121 -1.14 8.27 3.11
CA GLN A 121 -1.66 9.61 2.88
C GLN A 121 -0.71 10.66 3.45
N TRP A 122 -0.32 10.54 4.71
CA TRP A 122 0.60 11.46 5.37
C TRP A 122 1.92 11.59 4.62
N ARG A 123 2.47 10.47 4.13
CA ARG A 123 3.73 10.47 3.36
C ARG A 123 3.63 11.27 2.07
N ILE A 124 2.51 11.22 1.37
CA ILE A 124 2.35 11.94 0.10
C ILE A 124 1.94 13.41 0.31
N GLN A 125 1.18 13.70 1.37
CA GLN A 125 0.89 15.07 1.82
C GLN A 125 2.17 15.79 2.23
N HIS A 126 3.00 15.13 3.03
CA HIS A 126 4.27 15.66 3.52
C HIS A 126 5.45 15.19 2.68
N ARG A 127 5.24 15.09 1.36
CA ARG A 127 6.29 14.70 0.41
C ARG A 127 7.46 15.69 0.55
N PRO A 128 8.68 15.22 0.88
CA PRO A 128 9.78 16.13 1.14
C PRO A 128 10.24 16.84 -0.14
N HIS A 129 10.61 18.10 0.01
CA HIS A 129 11.38 18.85 -0.98
C HIS A 129 12.87 18.58 -0.81
N CYS A 130 13.60 18.59 -1.91
CA CYS A 130 15.06 18.57 -1.86
C CYS A 130 15.55 19.92 -1.30
N PRO A 131 16.43 19.93 -0.28
CA PRO A 131 16.95 21.18 0.27
C PRO A 131 17.89 21.94 -0.68
N GLU A 132 18.43 21.29 -1.72
CA GLU A 132 19.34 21.94 -2.67
C GLU A 132 18.61 22.56 -3.86
N CYS A 133 17.68 21.83 -4.51
CA CYS A 133 16.98 22.31 -5.71
C CYS A 133 15.52 22.69 -5.48
N GLY A 134 14.99 22.57 -4.25
CA GLY A 134 13.59 22.87 -3.91
C GLY A 134 12.54 21.93 -4.51
N LYS A 135 12.90 21.08 -5.47
CA LYS A 135 11.96 20.18 -6.17
C LYS A 135 11.52 19.02 -5.27
N PHE A 136 10.29 18.53 -5.46
CA PHE A 136 9.76 17.36 -4.74
C PHE A 136 10.62 16.11 -4.97
N MET A 137 10.98 15.41 -3.90
CA MET A 137 11.73 14.16 -3.97
C MET A 137 10.86 13.01 -4.48
N VAL A 138 11.46 12.03 -5.16
CA VAL A 138 10.76 10.83 -5.68
C VAL A 138 10.94 9.63 -4.74
N ILE A 139 10.04 8.64 -4.86
CA ILE A 139 10.12 7.39 -4.10
C ILE A 139 11.10 6.43 -4.79
N ALA A 140 12.23 6.14 -4.13
CA ALA A 140 13.25 5.22 -4.64
C ALA A 140 13.20 3.85 -3.94
N ARG A 141 13.73 2.80 -4.61
CA ARG A 141 13.86 1.45 -4.05
C ARG A 141 15.18 1.31 -3.31
N GLY A 142 15.13 0.84 -2.06
CA GLY A 142 16.32 0.46 -1.30
C GLY A 142 16.76 -1.00 -1.55
N LYS A 143 17.78 -1.47 -0.81
CA LYS A 143 18.33 -2.83 -0.92
C LYS A 143 17.29 -3.94 -0.64
N GLY A 144 16.35 -3.68 0.26
CA GLY A 144 15.26 -4.63 0.57
C GLY A 144 14.10 -4.54 -0.42
N MET A 145 13.45 -5.68 -0.72
CA MET A 145 12.35 -5.77 -1.69
C MET A 145 11.24 -4.70 -1.50
N LYS A 146 10.86 -4.43 -0.25
CA LYS A 146 9.88 -3.39 0.12
C LYS A 146 10.50 -2.18 0.81
N SER A 147 11.83 -2.09 0.81
CA SER A 147 12.53 -0.92 1.33
C SER A 147 12.37 0.23 0.35
N ARG A 148 12.02 1.40 0.88
CA ARG A 148 11.88 2.65 0.13
C ARG A 148 12.62 3.74 0.87
N TYR A 149 12.87 4.84 0.17
CA TYR A 149 13.39 6.10 0.71
C TYR A 149 13.04 7.22 -0.28
N TRP A 150 13.15 8.47 0.17
CA TRP A 150 12.97 9.62 -0.71
C TRP A 150 14.30 10.01 -1.33
N LYS A 151 14.33 10.28 -2.63
CA LYS A 151 15.53 10.63 -3.39
C LYS A 151 15.26 11.84 -4.26
N CYS A 152 16.19 12.80 -4.33
CA CYS A 152 16.11 13.84 -5.35
C CYS A 152 16.43 13.25 -6.74
N SER A 153 15.58 13.51 -7.74
CA SER A 153 15.86 13.11 -9.12
C SER A 153 16.76 14.11 -9.86
N ASN A 154 16.86 15.35 -9.39
CA ASN A 154 17.53 16.47 -10.09
C ASN A 154 18.92 16.76 -9.52
N TYR A 155 19.67 15.71 -9.22
CA TYR A 155 21.00 15.83 -8.58
C TYR A 155 22.05 16.52 -9.46
N ARG A 156 21.78 16.65 -10.77
CA ARG A 156 22.64 17.39 -11.70
C ARG A 156 22.64 18.89 -11.43
N ASP A 157 21.54 19.41 -10.88
CA ASP A 157 21.37 20.82 -10.52
C ASP A 157 21.92 21.12 -9.12
N HIS A 158 22.49 20.12 -8.43
CA HIS A 158 22.99 20.26 -7.06
C HIS A 158 24.44 20.76 -7.06
N LYS A 159 24.81 21.59 -6.08
CA LYS A 159 26.18 22.14 -5.97
C LYS A 159 27.24 21.06 -5.88
N THR A 160 26.91 19.94 -5.23
CA THR A 160 27.83 18.80 -5.04
C THR A 160 27.74 17.76 -6.16
N GLY A 161 26.78 17.87 -7.07
CA GLY A 161 26.43 16.83 -8.04
C GLY A 161 25.93 15.53 -7.39
N LYS A 162 25.61 15.51 -6.08
CA LYS A 162 25.18 14.30 -5.35
C LYS A 162 23.69 14.35 -5.05
N SER A 163 23.04 13.20 -5.17
CA SER A 163 21.61 13.08 -4.86
C SER A 163 21.37 13.13 -3.35
N VAL A 164 20.58 14.12 -2.91
CA VAL A 164 20.04 14.15 -1.54
C VAL A 164 19.04 13.00 -1.35
N CYS A 165 19.10 12.35 -0.19
CA CYS A 165 18.20 11.28 0.21
C CYS A 165 17.57 11.58 1.59
N ARG A 166 16.34 11.13 1.83
CA ARG A 166 15.67 11.18 3.14
C ARG A 166 15.04 9.84 3.47
N ASP A 167 14.90 9.55 4.76
CA ASP A 167 14.26 8.33 5.25
C ASP A 167 12.82 8.19 4.78
N TRP A 168 12.36 6.96 4.55
CA TRP A 168 10.97 6.69 4.14
C TRP A 168 9.90 7.14 5.14
N ASP A 169 10.29 7.27 6.40
CA ASP A 169 9.44 7.74 7.48
C ASP A 169 9.73 9.20 7.84
N PHE A 170 10.33 9.94 6.92
CA PHE A 170 10.52 11.38 7.05
C PHE A 170 9.18 12.05 7.37
N ASN A 171 9.21 12.98 8.34
CA ASN A 171 8.06 13.72 8.86
C ASN A 171 6.88 12.88 9.43
N LEU A 172 7.05 11.57 9.64
CA LEU A 172 6.03 10.78 10.34
C LEU A 172 6.00 11.12 11.83
N SER A 173 4.80 11.22 12.39
CA SER A 173 4.59 11.43 13.83
C SER A 173 5.17 10.28 14.66
N PRO A 174 5.53 10.53 15.94
CA PRO A 174 6.03 9.47 16.84
C PRO A 174 5.08 8.28 16.94
N LYS A 175 3.76 8.51 16.99
CA LYS A 175 2.72 7.47 17.01
C LYS A 175 2.75 6.59 15.76
N ALA A 176 2.87 7.21 14.58
CA ALA A 176 3.01 6.50 13.30
C ALA A 176 4.29 5.64 13.25
N LYS A 177 5.41 6.23 13.68
CA LYS A 177 6.71 5.55 13.75
C LYS A 177 6.67 4.36 14.70
N ALA A 178 6.03 4.49 15.87
CA ALA A 178 5.85 3.40 16.83
C ALA A 178 5.03 2.25 16.24
N TYR A 179 3.91 2.56 15.57
CA TYR A 179 3.09 1.55 14.87
C TYR A 179 3.90 0.78 13.83
N LEU A 180 4.65 1.48 12.98
CA LEU A 180 5.50 0.87 11.95
C LEU A 180 6.64 0.05 12.56
N ARG A 181 7.26 0.53 13.63
CA ARG A 181 8.35 -0.18 14.34
C ARG A 181 7.86 -1.53 14.86
N ARG A 182 6.68 -1.58 15.48
CA ARG A 182 6.06 -2.82 15.96
C ARG A 182 5.83 -3.82 14.81
N LEU A 183 5.27 -3.35 13.69
CA LEU A 183 5.05 -4.19 12.51
C LEU A 183 6.36 -4.71 11.91
N ARG A 184 7.37 -3.84 11.80
CA ARG A 184 8.70 -4.20 11.29
C ARG A 184 9.40 -5.21 12.21
N LYS A 185 9.29 -5.06 13.54
CA LYS A 185 9.80 -6.03 14.53
C LYS A 185 9.13 -7.39 14.36
N LYS A 186 7.80 -7.45 14.25
CA LYS A 186 7.05 -8.70 13.99
C LYS A 186 7.49 -9.37 12.68
N ARG A 187 7.64 -8.59 11.60
CA ARG A 187 8.10 -9.09 10.30
C ARG A 187 9.54 -9.58 10.34
N ARG A 188 10.43 -8.88 11.06
CA ARG A 188 11.83 -9.32 11.27
C ARG A 188 11.84 -10.67 11.96
N LYS A 189 11.18 -10.80 13.12
CA LYS A 189 11.06 -12.07 13.86
C LYS A 189 10.53 -13.21 12.97
N TYR A 190 9.48 -12.96 12.16
CA TYR A 190 8.94 -13.97 11.24
C TYR A 190 9.98 -14.41 10.19
N ARG A 191 10.74 -13.48 9.60
CA ARG A 191 11.80 -13.81 8.63
C ARG A 191 12.95 -14.56 9.27
N ASP A 192 13.32 -14.20 10.49
CA ASP A 192 14.40 -14.86 11.22
C ASP A 192 14.00 -16.31 11.56
N LYS A 193 12.76 -16.52 12.02
CA LYS A 193 12.17 -17.86 12.20
C LYS A 193 12.20 -18.68 10.91
N ARG A 194 11.70 -18.13 9.79
CA ARG A 194 11.72 -18.79 8.47
C ARG A 194 13.14 -19.13 8.00
N LYS A 195 14.11 -18.24 8.26
CA LYS A 195 15.53 -18.47 7.93
C LYS A 195 16.10 -19.64 8.73
N LYS A 196 15.80 -19.72 10.03
CA LYS A 196 16.19 -20.85 10.89
C LYS A 196 15.58 -22.17 10.40
N GLU A 197 14.34 -22.14 9.93
CA GLU A 197 13.64 -23.29 9.33
C GLU A 197 14.08 -23.60 7.89
N LEU A 198 15.10 -22.91 7.34
CA LEU A 198 15.54 -23.01 5.93
C LEU A 198 14.43 -22.77 4.89
N LYS A 199 13.31 -22.15 5.30
CA LYS A 199 12.20 -21.86 4.41
C LYS A 199 12.46 -20.56 3.65
N PRO A 200 12.32 -20.55 2.31
CA PRO A 200 12.59 -19.36 1.52
C PRO A 200 11.69 -18.19 1.95
N ASN A 201 12.27 -17.01 2.10
CA ASN A 201 11.52 -15.79 2.38
C ASN A 201 10.92 -15.23 1.07
N TYR A 202 9.71 -14.67 1.16
CA TYR A 202 9.03 -14.00 0.04
C TYR A 202 8.70 -14.88 -1.18
N VAL A 203 8.54 -16.20 -1.02
CA VAL A 203 8.21 -17.15 -2.12
C VAL A 203 7.03 -16.66 -2.97
N ALA A 204 5.95 -16.23 -2.33
CA ALA A 204 4.75 -15.74 -3.03
C ALA A 204 4.97 -14.42 -3.80
N LEU A 205 5.93 -13.58 -3.38
CA LEU A 205 6.30 -12.36 -4.12
C LEU A 205 7.23 -12.68 -5.29
N LYS A 206 8.11 -13.68 -5.15
CA LYS A 206 8.97 -14.18 -6.25
C LYS A 206 8.17 -14.94 -7.31
N LYS A 207 7.14 -15.71 -6.90
CA LYS A 207 6.27 -16.50 -7.79
C LYS A 207 5.10 -15.72 -8.40
N ARG A 208 4.85 -14.47 -7.99
CA ARG A 208 3.74 -13.67 -8.54
C ARG A 208 4.07 -13.23 -9.97
N LYS A 209 3.32 -13.72 -10.95
CA LYS A 209 3.30 -13.15 -12.31
C LYS A 209 2.99 -11.66 -12.21
N LYS A 210 3.73 -10.84 -12.96
CA LYS A 210 3.49 -9.40 -13.04
C LYS A 210 2.16 -9.16 -13.76
N TRP A 211 1.52 -8.03 -13.45
CA TRP A 211 0.51 -7.50 -14.35
C TRP A 211 1.22 -7.08 -15.64
N GLU A 212 0.76 -7.59 -16.77
CA GLU A 212 1.29 -7.25 -18.09
C GLU A 212 0.31 -6.28 -18.74
N GLN A 213 0.81 -5.27 -19.45
CA GLN A 213 -0.05 -4.45 -20.31
C GLN A 213 -0.57 -5.35 -21.44
N LYS A 214 -1.86 -5.23 -21.78
CA LYS A 214 -2.33 -5.84 -23.02
C LYS A 214 -1.67 -5.09 -24.17
N LYS A 215 -1.01 -5.83 -25.06
CA LYS A 215 -0.56 -5.30 -26.35
C LYS A 215 -1.76 -4.98 -27.20
#